data_AF-A0A2J8L8Z2-F1
#
_entry.id   AF-A0A2J8L8Z2-F1
#
_cell.length_a   1.000
_cell.length_b   1.000
_cell.length_c   1.000
_cell.angle_alpha   90.00
_cell.angle_beta   90.00
_cell.angle_gamma   90.00
#
_symmetry.space_group_name_H-M   'P 1'
#
loop_
_entity.id
_entity.type
_entity.pdbx_description
1 polymer ?
#
loop_
_entity_poly.entity_id
_entity_poly.type
_entity_poly.pdbx_seq_one_letter_code
_entity_poly.pdbx_strand_id
1 'polypeptide(L)'
;MNASEFRRRGKEMVDYVANYMEGIEGRQVYPDVEPGYLRPLIPAAAPQEPDTFEDIINDVEKIIMPGVTHWHSPYFFAYFPTASSYPAMLADMLCGAIGCIGFSWAASPACTELETVMMDWLGKMLELPKAFLNEKAGEGGGVIQGSASEATLVALLAARTKVIHRLQAASPELTQAAIMEKLVAYSSDQAHSSVERAGLIGGVKLKAIPSDGNFAMRASALQEALERDKAAGLIPFFSIPQCNVEELTWLKVSTQSKVTAKTF
;
A
#
# COMPACT_ATOMS: atom_id res chain seq x y z
N MET A 1 -3.65 29.62 17.48
CA MET A 1 -2.21 29.85 17.22
C MET A 1 -2.04 30.71 15.97
N ASN A 2 -0.98 31.53 15.87
CA ASN A 2 -0.61 32.32 14.68
C ASN A 2 0.82 31.96 14.19
N ALA A 3 1.31 32.61 13.13
CA ALA A 3 2.61 32.27 12.53
C ALA A 3 3.82 32.47 13.46
N SER A 4 3.83 33.49 14.34
CA SER A 4 4.94 33.70 15.28
C SER A 4 4.99 32.60 16.33
N GLU A 5 3.82 32.20 16.84
CA GLU A 5 3.72 31.10 17.79
C GLU A 5 4.03 29.76 17.11
N PHE A 6 3.59 29.55 15.87
CA PHE A 6 3.96 28.37 15.07
C PHE A 6 5.48 28.25 14.88
N ARG A 7 6.20 29.35 14.62
CA ARG A 7 7.68 29.32 14.52
C ARG A 7 8.33 28.88 15.81
N ARG A 8 7.75 29.23 16.96
CA ARG A 8 8.25 28.82 18.27
C ARG A 8 7.95 27.33 18.51
N ARG A 9 6.68 26.94 18.44
CA ARG A 9 6.23 25.56 18.68
C ARG A 9 6.76 24.56 17.67
N GLY A 10 6.90 24.98 16.42
CA GLY A 10 7.49 24.17 15.36
C GLY A 10 8.95 23.82 15.66
N LYS A 11 9.74 24.74 16.23
CA LYS A 11 11.11 24.46 16.66
C LYS A 11 11.14 23.52 17.88
N GLU A 12 10.28 23.78 18.87
CA GLU A 12 10.12 22.89 20.03
C GLU A 12 9.77 21.45 19.60
N MET A 13 8.90 21.30 18.59
CA MET A 13 8.54 19.99 18.03
C MET A 13 9.69 19.33 17.26
N VAL A 14 10.49 20.11 16.51
CA VAL A 14 11.69 19.57 15.84
C VAL A 14 12.67 19.00 16.87
N ASP A 15 12.92 19.74 17.95
CA ASP A 15 13.79 19.27 19.04
C ASP A 15 13.21 18.02 19.71
N TYR A 16 11.89 17.99 19.94
CA TYR A 16 11.20 16.81 20.49
C TYR A 16 11.37 15.56 19.60
N VAL A 17 11.13 15.69 18.30
CA VAL A 17 11.26 14.57 17.35
C VAL A 17 12.70 14.06 17.29
N ALA A 18 13.69 14.98 17.23
CA ALA A 18 15.10 14.60 17.23
C ALA A 18 15.47 13.85 18.51
N ASN A 19 15.11 14.39 19.68
CA ASN A 19 15.37 13.76 20.97
C ASN A 19 14.68 12.38 21.11
N TYR A 20 13.44 12.25 20.62
CA TYR A 20 12.73 10.98 20.60
C TYR A 20 13.45 9.94 19.75
N MET A 21 13.88 10.30 18.53
CA MET A 21 14.58 9.39 17.62
C MET A 21 15.98 9.02 18.12
N GLU A 22 16.72 9.97 18.70
CA GLU A 22 18.05 9.73 19.30
C GLU A 22 17.96 8.83 20.55
N GLY A 23 16.94 9.05 21.38
CA GLY A 23 16.72 8.29 22.62
C GLY A 23 15.89 7.01 22.45
N ILE A 24 15.47 6.65 21.24
CA ILE A 24 14.49 5.58 21.00
C ILE A 24 14.96 4.20 21.49
N GLU A 25 16.27 3.97 21.50
CA GLU A 25 16.89 2.73 22.00
C GLU A 25 16.60 2.50 23.50
N GLY A 26 16.45 3.57 24.27
CA GLY A 26 16.13 3.51 25.70
C GLY A 26 14.66 3.24 26.01
N ARG A 27 13.78 3.15 25.01
CA ARG A 27 12.33 2.91 25.20
C ARG A 27 11.99 1.43 25.09
N GLN A 28 11.05 0.97 25.91
CA GLN A 28 10.48 -0.37 25.82
C GLN A 28 9.70 -0.51 24.51
N VAL A 29 10.17 -1.37 23.60
CA VAL A 29 9.63 -1.46 22.22
C VAL A 29 8.13 -1.74 22.16
N TYR A 30 7.65 -2.68 22.97
CA TYR A 30 6.25 -3.12 22.99
C TYR A 30 5.59 -2.69 24.31
N PRO A 31 4.45 -1.98 24.27
CA PRO A 31 3.85 -1.38 25.45
C PRO A 31 3.21 -2.42 26.39
N ASP A 32 3.16 -2.10 27.69
CA ASP A 32 2.49 -2.91 28.71
C ASP A 32 1.11 -2.30 29.05
N VAL A 33 0.21 -2.31 28.05
CA VAL A 33 -1.13 -1.74 28.15
C VAL A 33 -2.18 -2.70 27.56
N GLU A 34 -3.41 -2.58 28.06
CA GLU A 34 -4.54 -3.39 27.59
C GLU A 34 -5.44 -2.62 26.61
N PRO A 35 -6.16 -3.32 25.71
CA PRO A 35 -7.15 -2.68 24.83
C PRO A 35 -8.15 -1.83 25.62
N GLY A 36 -8.22 -0.54 25.30
CA GLY A 36 -9.08 0.43 25.99
C GLY A 36 -8.40 1.30 27.05
N TYR A 37 -7.10 1.11 27.33
CA TYR A 37 -6.35 1.86 28.37
C TYR A 37 -6.43 3.39 28.24
N LEU A 38 -6.52 3.92 27.01
CA LEU A 38 -6.43 5.36 26.74
C LEU A 38 -7.70 6.13 27.14
N ARG A 39 -8.88 5.51 26.94
CA ARG A 39 -10.18 6.17 27.15
C ARG A 39 -10.35 6.78 28.56
N PRO A 40 -9.98 6.11 29.67
CA PRO A 40 -10.09 6.69 31.01
C PRO A 40 -9.04 7.77 31.31
N LEU A 41 -8.01 7.94 30.48
CA LEU A 41 -6.92 8.89 30.71
C LEU A 41 -7.17 10.27 30.09
N ILE A 42 -8.19 10.41 29.24
CA ILE A 42 -8.52 11.65 28.53
C ILE A 42 -9.95 12.13 28.87
N PRO A 43 -10.24 13.44 28.72
CA PRO A 43 -11.60 13.96 28.91
C PRO A 43 -12.64 13.28 28.01
N ALA A 44 -13.85 13.11 28.53
CA ALA A 44 -14.95 12.47 27.80
C ALA A 44 -15.54 13.34 26.67
N ALA A 45 -15.20 14.63 26.64
CA ALA A 45 -15.65 15.59 25.64
C ALA A 45 -14.50 16.54 25.28
N ALA A 46 -14.54 17.08 24.05
CA ALA A 46 -13.56 18.06 23.59
C ALA A 46 -13.64 19.36 24.41
N PRO A 47 -12.50 20.03 24.65
CA PRO A 47 -12.48 21.27 25.41
C PRO A 47 -13.22 22.38 24.62
N GLN A 48 -13.95 23.24 25.35
CA GLN A 48 -14.65 24.39 24.75
C GLN A 48 -13.71 25.59 24.55
N GLU A 49 -12.66 25.65 25.37
CA GLU A 49 -11.62 26.66 25.30
C GLU A 49 -10.30 26.00 24.87
N PRO A 50 -9.36 26.74 24.27
CA PRO A 50 -8.09 26.17 23.85
C PRO A 50 -7.25 25.69 25.05
N ASP A 51 -6.76 24.45 24.98
CA ASP A 51 -5.68 23.99 25.85
C ASP A 51 -4.34 24.63 25.47
N THR A 52 -3.39 24.62 26.40
CA THR A 52 -2.03 25.10 26.13
C THR A 52 -1.23 24.05 25.35
N PHE A 53 -0.25 24.51 24.57
CA PHE A 53 0.64 23.57 23.86
C PHE A 53 1.50 22.76 24.84
N GLU A 54 1.89 23.36 25.96
CA GLU A 54 2.61 22.70 27.05
C GLU A 54 1.84 21.50 27.59
N ASP A 55 0.53 21.65 27.81
CA ASP A 55 -0.31 20.56 28.29
C ASP A 55 -0.40 19.45 27.23
N ILE A 56 -0.62 19.83 25.96
CA ILE A 56 -0.71 18.87 24.85
C ILE A 56 0.60 18.05 24.71
N ILE A 57 1.77 18.69 24.72
CA ILE A 57 3.04 17.96 24.56
C ILE A 57 3.38 17.12 25.79
N ASN A 58 2.98 17.56 26.99
CA ASN A 58 3.11 16.76 28.21
C ASN A 58 2.24 15.49 28.15
N ASP A 59 1.04 15.59 27.60
CA ASP A 59 0.14 14.45 27.41
C ASP A 59 0.69 13.45 26.38
N VAL A 60 1.44 13.91 25.37
CA VAL A 60 2.14 13.00 24.45
C VAL A 60 3.06 12.04 25.21
N GLU A 61 3.92 12.52 26.10
CA GLU A 61 4.80 11.63 26.87
C GLU A 61 4.08 10.85 27.97
N LYS A 62 3.13 11.47 28.66
CA LYS A 62 2.48 10.83 29.83
C LYS A 62 1.39 9.83 29.46
N ILE A 63 0.67 10.08 28.36
CA ILE A 63 -0.56 9.35 28.02
C ILE A 63 -0.38 8.57 26.72
N ILE A 64 0.24 9.17 25.69
CA ILE A 64 0.35 8.54 24.37
C ILE A 64 1.53 7.55 24.33
N MET A 65 2.75 8.00 24.65
CA MET A 65 3.96 7.18 24.54
C MET A 65 3.91 5.83 25.30
N PRO A 66 3.26 5.70 26.48
CA PRO A 66 3.14 4.42 27.15
C PRO A 66 2.40 3.33 26.36
N GLY A 67 1.57 3.70 25.38
CA GLY A 67 0.90 2.75 24.48
C GLY A 67 1.40 2.77 23.04
N VAL A 68 2.55 3.41 22.77
CA VAL A 68 3.18 3.38 21.45
C VAL A 68 4.06 2.14 21.33
N THR A 69 3.87 1.37 20.26
CA THR A 69 4.87 0.41 19.81
C THR A 69 5.96 1.15 19.04
N HIS A 70 7.21 1.11 19.48
CA HIS A 70 8.30 1.89 18.87
C HIS A 70 8.90 1.19 17.65
N TRP A 71 8.24 1.33 16.50
CA TRP A 71 8.63 0.73 15.21
C TRP A 71 10.05 1.05 14.73
N HIS A 72 10.63 2.16 15.19
CA HIS A 72 11.98 2.59 14.78
C HIS A 72 13.05 2.30 15.83
N SER A 73 12.69 1.60 16.92
CA SER A 73 13.70 1.07 17.83
C SER A 73 14.58 0.06 17.09
N PRO A 74 15.90 0.05 17.31
CA PRO A 74 16.78 -0.99 16.77
C PRO A 74 16.44 -2.40 17.30
N TYR A 75 15.59 -2.49 18.34
CA TYR A 75 15.11 -3.73 18.91
C TYR A 75 13.72 -4.15 18.38
N PHE A 76 13.16 -3.45 17.39
CA PHE A 76 11.90 -3.83 16.75
C PHE A 76 12.15 -4.80 15.58
N PHE A 77 11.79 -6.07 15.77
CA PHE A 77 11.96 -7.14 14.78
C PHE A 77 10.65 -7.82 14.35
N ALA A 78 9.52 -7.16 14.56
CA ALA A 78 8.21 -7.65 14.11
C ALA A 78 7.86 -7.14 12.71
N TYR A 79 7.05 -7.90 11.97
CA TYR A 79 6.57 -7.55 10.63
C TYR A 79 7.70 -7.20 9.64
N PHE A 80 7.50 -6.16 8.84
CA PHE A 80 8.51 -5.50 8.02
C PHE A 80 8.77 -4.08 8.51
N PRO A 81 9.94 -3.50 8.16
CA PRO A 81 10.22 -2.12 8.50
C PRO A 81 9.22 -1.17 7.82
N THR A 82 8.81 -0.15 8.57
CA THR A 82 8.13 1.02 8.03
C THR A 82 9.14 2.17 7.89
N ALA A 83 9.10 2.90 6.78
CA ALA A 83 10.08 3.92 6.47
C ALA A 83 9.90 5.18 7.33
N SER A 84 10.99 5.70 7.88
CA SER A 84 11.03 6.99 8.56
C SER A 84 12.40 7.61 8.39
N SER A 85 12.44 8.86 7.94
CA SER A 85 13.68 9.58 7.72
C SER A 85 13.45 11.09 7.83
N TYR A 86 14.45 11.82 8.31
CA TYR A 86 14.37 13.28 8.41
C TYR A 86 14.04 13.97 7.07
N PRO A 87 14.59 13.57 5.91
CA PRO A 87 14.18 14.13 4.62
C PRO A 87 12.68 13.99 4.33
N ALA A 88 12.10 12.82 4.62
CA ALA A 88 10.67 12.58 4.43
C ALA A 88 9.82 13.45 5.37
N MET A 89 10.22 13.58 6.64
CA MET A 89 9.52 14.45 7.62
C MET A 89 9.52 15.92 7.17
N LEU A 90 10.65 16.42 6.66
CA LEU A 90 10.75 17.79 6.14
C LEU A 90 9.88 18.00 4.89
N ALA A 91 9.83 17.02 3.99
CA ALA A 91 8.97 17.06 2.82
C ALA A 91 7.49 17.08 3.21
N ASP A 92 7.10 16.29 4.23
CA ASP A 92 5.71 16.24 4.71
C ASP A 92 5.30 17.52 5.45
N MET A 93 6.20 18.14 6.21
CA MET A 93 5.99 19.49 6.76
C MET A 93 5.67 20.51 5.67
N LEU A 94 6.41 20.47 4.55
CA LEU A 94 6.14 21.35 3.41
C LEU A 94 4.83 20.98 2.70
N CYS A 95 4.54 19.69 2.52
CA CYS A 95 3.29 19.20 1.96
C CYS A 95 2.08 19.74 2.74
N GLY A 96 2.10 19.61 4.07
CA GLY A 96 1.06 20.13 4.95
C GLY A 96 0.92 21.66 4.91
N ALA A 97 2.02 22.39 4.74
CA ALA A 97 1.99 23.85 4.59
C ALA A 97 1.42 24.32 3.25
N ILE A 98 1.71 23.61 2.15
CA ILE A 98 1.10 23.87 0.84
C ILE A 98 -0.40 23.51 0.87
N GLY A 99 -0.76 22.39 1.49
CA GLY A 99 -2.14 22.01 1.78
C GLY A 99 -3.04 21.86 0.54
N CYS A 100 -2.47 21.54 -0.62
CA CYS A 100 -3.23 21.41 -1.86
C CYS A 100 -3.82 20.00 -2.04
N ILE A 101 -4.92 19.90 -2.81
CA ILE A 101 -5.57 18.61 -3.14
C ILE A 101 -5.46 18.36 -4.65
N GLY A 102 -4.61 17.41 -5.04
CA GLY A 102 -4.27 17.13 -6.45
C GLY A 102 -5.24 16.20 -7.20
N PHE A 103 -6.56 16.33 -7.02
CA PHE A 103 -7.55 15.44 -7.69
C PHE A 103 -7.68 15.68 -9.20
N SER A 104 -7.16 16.80 -9.69
CA SER A 104 -7.05 17.11 -11.11
C SER A 104 -5.81 17.97 -11.33
N TRP A 105 -5.28 17.97 -12.56
CA TRP A 105 -4.12 18.78 -12.91
C TRP A 105 -4.36 20.28 -12.58
N ALA A 106 -5.55 20.80 -12.87
CA ALA A 106 -5.90 22.19 -12.59
C ALA A 106 -5.96 22.53 -11.10
N ALA A 107 -6.20 21.55 -10.21
CA ALA A 107 -6.27 21.78 -8.78
C ALA A 107 -4.89 22.07 -8.16
N SER A 108 -3.83 21.43 -8.68
CA SER A 108 -2.44 21.76 -8.36
C SER A 108 -1.50 21.09 -9.37
N PRO A 109 -1.06 21.80 -10.44
CA PRO A 109 -0.24 21.20 -11.49
C PRO A 109 1.03 20.54 -10.96
N ALA A 110 1.72 21.21 -10.03
CA ALA A 110 2.95 20.70 -9.44
C ALA A 110 2.73 19.39 -8.66
N CYS A 111 1.55 19.18 -8.06
CA CYS A 111 1.23 17.94 -7.35
C CYS A 111 1.26 16.73 -8.30
N THR A 112 0.71 16.87 -9.50
CA THR A 112 0.67 15.80 -10.51
C THR A 112 2.00 15.65 -11.27
N GLU A 113 2.57 16.77 -11.71
CA GLU A 113 3.77 16.77 -12.54
C GLU A 113 4.99 16.24 -11.77
N LEU A 114 5.14 16.64 -10.49
CA LEU A 114 6.25 16.18 -9.67
C LEU A 114 6.17 14.68 -9.39
N GLU A 115 4.98 14.17 -9.07
CA GLU A 115 4.77 12.73 -8.86
C GLU A 115 5.19 11.92 -10.10
N THR A 116 4.76 12.37 -11.28
CA THR A 116 5.07 11.73 -12.56
C THR A 116 6.59 11.60 -12.78
N VAL A 117 7.34 12.68 -12.52
CA VAL A 117 8.81 12.68 -12.66
C VAL A 117 9.49 11.82 -11.60
N MET A 118 9.01 11.86 -10.35
CA MET A 118 9.57 11.05 -9.27
C MET A 118 9.33 9.55 -9.49
N MET A 119 8.17 9.18 -10.02
CA MET A 119 7.87 7.80 -10.39
C MET A 119 8.75 7.30 -11.54
N ASP A 120 9.09 8.17 -12.50
CA ASP A 120 10.08 7.84 -13.54
C ASP A 120 11.48 7.64 -12.98
N TRP A 121 11.89 8.48 -12.02
CA TRP A 121 13.17 8.32 -11.33
C TRP A 121 13.23 6.99 -10.58
N LEU A 122 12.18 6.66 -9.83
CA LEU A 122 12.08 5.38 -9.11
C LEU A 122 12.08 4.20 -10.07
N GLY A 123 11.31 4.28 -11.17
CA GLY A 123 11.29 3.25 -12.21
C GLY A 123 12.67 3.01 -12.82
N LYS A 124 13.45 4.08 -13.06
CA LYS A 124 14.84 4.00 -13.54
C LYS A 124 15.79 3.42 -12.49
N MET A 125 15.65 3.78 -11.22
CA MET A 125 16.45 3.21 -10.11
C MET A 125 16.19 1.71 -9.95
N LEU A 126 14.97 1.26 -10.20
CA LEU A 126 14.57 -0.16 -10.17
C LEU A 126 14.85 -0.90 -11.49
N GLU A 127 15.42 -0.21 -12.48
CA GLU A 127 15.67 -0.75 -13.83
C GLU A 127 14.41 -1.36 -14.48
N LEU A 128 13.24 -0.76 -14.23
CA LEU A 128 11.99 -1.22 -14.83
C LEU A 128 12.01 -1.02 -16.35
N PRO A 129 11.33 -1.90 -17.12
CA PRO A 129 11.14 -1.70 -18.54
C PRO A 129 10.57 -0.30 -18.86
N LYS A 130 11.05 0.32 -19.94
CA LYS A 130 10.61 1.66 -20.37
C LYS A 130 9.09 1.80 -20.54
N ALA A 131 8.39 0.70 -20.77
CA ALA A 131 6.92 0.67 -20.85
C ALA A 131 6.21 1.10 -19.55
N PHE A 132 6.90 1.12 -18.41
CA PHE A 132 6.37 1.59 -17.13
C PHE A 132 6.69 3.06 -16.82
N LEU A 133 7.46 3.75 -17.67
CA LEU A 133 7.83 5.15 -17.49
C LEU A 133 6.80 6.07 -18.16
N ASN A 134 6.56 7.23 -17.55
CA ASN A 134 5.65 8.29 -18.00
C ASN A 134 6.26 9.17 -19.13
N GLU A 135 7.43 8.83 -19.65
CA GLU A 135 8.08 9.59 -20.73
C GLU A 135 7.15 9.73 -21.95
N LYS A 136 7.26 10.87 -22.68
CA LYS A 136 6.31 11.45 -23.66
C LYS A 136 5.73 10.55 -24.79
N ALA A 137 6.06 9.26 -24.86
CA ALA A 137 5.54 8.32 -25.85
C ALA A 137 5.16 6.93 -25.27
N GLY A 138 5.13 6.76 -23.94
CA GLY A 138 4.70 5.51 -23.30
C GLY A 138 3.18 5.44 -23.13
N GLU A 139 2.61 4.22 -23.22
CA GLU A 139 1.20 3.94 -22.86
C GLU A 139 1.03 3.66 -21.35
N GLY A 140 2.14 3.62 -20.60
CA GLY A 140 2.17 3.33 -19.17
C GLY A 140 2.57 4.53 -18.31
N GLY A 141 2.82 4.25 -17.03
CA GLY A 141 3.20 5.26 -16.06
C GLY A 141 3.18 4.71 -14.63
N GLY A 142 3.78 5.46 -13.71
CA GLY A 142 3.74 5.20 -12.27
C GLY A 142 2.91 6.25 -11.54
N VAL A 143 2.26 5.82 -10.46
CA VAL A 143 1.40 6.63 -9.59
C VAL A 143 1.62 6.22 -8.13
N ILE A 144 1.54 7.17 -7.20
CA ILE A 144 1.60 6.88 -5.76
C ILE A 144 0.24 6.36 -5.29
N GLN A 145 0.26 5.27 -4.53
CA GLN A 145 -0.92 4.68 -3.88
C GLN A 145 -0.74 4.75 -2.37
N GLY A 146 -1.84 4.77 -1.61
CA GLY A 146 -1.79 4.81 -0.14
C GLY A 146 -1.14 3.56 0.48
N SER A 147 -1.29 2.41 -0.18
CA SER A 147 -0.71 1.15 0.25
C SER A 147 -0.59 0.14 -0.90
N ALA A 148 0.23 -0.90 -0.70
CA ALA A 148 0.30 -2.05 -1.61
C ALA A 148 -1.05 -2.82 -1.68
N SER A 149 -1.84 -2.79 -0.60
CA SER A 149 -3.18 -3.40 -0.56
C SER A 149 -4.13 -2.70 -1.53
N GLU A 150 -4.13 -1.37 -1.54
CA GLU A 150 -4.92 -0.57 -2.48
C GLU A 150 -4.43 -0.76 -3.92
N ALA A 151 -3.12 -0.74 -4.15
CA ALA A 151 -2.54 -0.98 -5.48
C ALA A 151 -2.97 -2.36 -6.05
N THR A 152 -3.00 -3.39 -5.21
CA THR A 152 -3.47 -4.73 -5.59
C THR A 152 -4.95 -4.72 -5.99
N LEU A 153 -5.79 -4.03 -5.21
CA LEU A 153 -7.21 -3.87 -5.53
C LEU A 153 -7.42 -3.09 -6.83
N VAL A 154 -6.71 -1.98 -7.04
CA VAL A 154 -6.76 -1.17 -8.27
C VAL A 154 -6.41 -2.02 -9.49
N ALA A 155 -5.33 -2.80 -9.42
CA ALA A 155 -4.93 -3.70 -10.50
C ALA A 155 -5.98 -4.77 -10.80
N LEU A 156 -6.57 -5.38 -9.75
CA LEU A 156 -7.65 -6.36 -9.90
C LEU A 156 -8.88 -5.74 -10.55
N LEU A 157 -9.32 -4.57 -10.10
CA LEU A 157 -10.48 -3.86 -10.65
C LEU A 157 -10.25 -3.47 -12.12
N ALA A 158 -9.04 -3.01 -12.46
CA ALA A 158 -8.67 -2.72 -13.84
C ALA A 158 -8.71 -3.98 -14.73
N ALA A 159 -8.12 -5.08 -14.28
CA ALA A 159 -8.15 -6.36 -14.99
C ALA A 159 -9.58 -6.88 -15.18
N ARG A 160 -10.41 -6.79 -14.13
CA ARG A 160 -11.83 -7.17 -14.12
C ARG A 160 -12.63 -6.38 -15.16
N THR A 161 -12.51 -5.05 -15.14
CA THR A 161 -13.19 -4.17 -16.10
C THR A 161 -12.72 -4.46 -17.53
N LYS A 162 -11.41 -4.66 -17.74
CA LYS A 162 -10.84 -4.99 -19.05
C LYS A 162 -11.42 -6.29 -19.61
N VAL A 163 -11.50 -7.37 -18.82
CA VAL A 163 -12.04 -8.65 -19.29
C VAL A 163 -13.55 -8.58 -19.54
N ILE A 164 -14.31 -7.82 -18.73
CA ILE A 164 -15.74 -7.60 -18.95
C ILE A 164 -15.96 -6.91 -20.29
N HIS A 165 -15.28 -5.78 -20.54
CA HIS A 165 -15.42 -5.06 -21.81
C HIS A 165 -15.03 -5.92 -23.02
N ARG A 166 -13.94 -6.72 -22.90
CA ARG A 166 -13.53 -7.65 -23.97
C ARG A 166 -14.61 -8.66 -24.31
N LEU A 167 -15.22 -9.27 -23.29
CA LEU A 167 -16.25 -10.30 -23.49
C LEU A 167 -17.56 -9.72 -24.00
N GLN A 168 -17.96 -8.53 -23.54
CA GLN A 168 -19.13 -7.83 -24.06
C GLN A 168 -18.96 -7.34 -25.49
N ALA A 169 -17.74 -6.93 -25.88
CA ALA A 169 -17.45 -6.59 -27.26
C ALA A 169 -17.57 -7.80 -28.20
N ALA A 170 -17.23 -9.00 -27.72
CA ALA A 170 -17.38 -10.25 -28.48
C ALA A 170 -18.83 -10.80 -28.45
N SER A 171 -19.54 -10.58 -27.35
CA SER A 171 -20.89 -11.09 -27.08
C SER A 171 -21.71 -10.03 -26.33
N PRO A 172 -22.34 -9.07 -27.03
CA PRO A 172 -23.05 -7.93 -26.42
C PRO A 172 -24.21 -8.30 -25.51
N GLU A 173 -24.75 -9.52 -25.65
CA GLU A 173 -25.81 -10.08 -24.82
C GLU A 173 -25.35 -10.49 -23.41
N LEU A 174 -24.03 -10.62 -23.18
CA LEU A 174 -23.50 -11.00 -21.88
C LEU A 174 -23.63 -9.85 -20.87
N THR A 175 -24.41 -10.09 -19.82
CA THR A 175 -24.50 -9.15 -18.71
C THR A 175 -23.22 -9.18 -17.87
N GLN A 176 -22.89 -8.04 -17.25
CA GLN A 176 -21.75 -7.96 -16.35
C GLN A 176 -21.85 -8.99 -15.21
N ALA A 177 -23.04 -9.22 -14.65
CA ALA A 177 -23.27 -10.20 -13.60
C ALA A 177 -22.90 -11.63 -14.05
N ALA A 178 -23.35 -12.04 -15.25
CA ALA A 178 -23.06 -13.36 -15.79
C ALA A 178 -21.56 -13.58 -16.06
N ILE A 179 -20.83 -12.52 -16.45
CA ILE A 179 -19.37 -12.57 -16.59
C ILE A 179 -18.71 -12.69 -15.21
N MET A 180 -19.09 -11.82 -14.28
CA MET A 180 -18.56 -11.77 -12.91
C MET A 180 -18.67 -13.13 -12.20
N GLU A 181 -19.79 -13.82 -12.36
CA GLU A 181 -20.00 -15.16 -11.81
C GLU A 181 -18.94 -16.17 -12.29
N LYS A 182 -18.30 -15.97 -13.44
CA LYS A 182 -17.31 -16.90 -14.00
C LYS A 182 -15.87 -16.47 -13.75
N LEU A 183 -15.63 -15.22 -13.32
CA LEU A 183 -14.28 -14.71 -13.13
C LEU A 183 -13.55 -15.42 -11.98
N VAL A 184 -12.29 -15.80 -12.26
CA VAL A 184 -11.37 -16.37 -11.26
C VAL A 184 -9.99 -15.71 -11.36
N ALA A 185 -9.50 -15.29 -10.19
CA ALA A 185 -8.16 -14.76 -9.97
C ALA A 185 -7.29 -15.78 -9.22
N TYR A 186 -5.97 -15.64 -9.34
CA TYR A 186 -5.00 -16.56 -8.74
C TYR A 186 -3.89 -15.82 -7.98
N SER A 187 -3.42 -16.45 -6.91
CA SER A 187 -2.25 -16.01 -6.15
C SER A 187 -1.49 -17.22 -5.61
N SER A 188 -0.27 -17.02 -5.10
CA SER A 188 0.40 -18.04 -4.29
C SER A 188 -0.42 -18.38 -3.05
N ASP A 189 -0.27 -19.60 -2.52
CA ASP A 189 -0.78 -19.96 -1.18
C ASP A 189 -0.05 -19.22 -0.04
N GLN A 190 1.09 -18.60 -0.34
CA GLN A 190 1.82 -17.71 0.57
C GLN A 190 1.44 -16.24 0.40
N ALA A 191 0.41 -15.91 -0.38
CA ALA A 191 0.12 -14.52 -0.71
C ALA A 191 -0.29 -13.70 0.53
N HIS A 192 0.03 -12.40 0.53
CA HIS A 192 -0.39 -11.52 1.64
C HIS A 192 -1.92 -11.40 1.66
N SER A 193 -2.50 -11.30 2.86
CA SER A 193 -3.96 -11.26 3.07
C SER A 193 -4.69 -10.15 2.28
N SER A 194 -3.98 -9.10 1.84
CA SER A 194 -4.52 -8.06 0.97
C SER A 194 -5.05 -8.60 -0.36
N VAL A 195 -4.51 -9.71 -0.86
CA VAL A 195 -4.96 -10.35 -2.10
C VAL A 195 -6.35 -10.96 -1.91
N GLU A 196 -6.57 -11.66 -0.80
CA GLU A 196 -7.89 -12.17 -0.42
C GLU A 196 -8.89 -11.02 -0.24
N ARG A 197 -8.48 -9.95 0.45
CA ARG A 197 -9.31 -8.74 0.60
C ARG A 197 -9.66 -8.12 -0.76
N ALA A 198 -8.73 -8.07 -1.70
CA ALA A 198 -8.97 -7.56 -3.04
C ALA A 198 -9.97 -8.44 -3.81
N GLY A 199 -9.86 -9.77 -3.69
CA GLY A 199 -10.84 -10.70 -4.27
C GLY A 199 -12.24 -10.52 -3.70
N LEU A 200 -12.33 -10.40 -2.36
CA LEU A 200 -13.59 -10.18 -1.64
C LEU A 200 -14.27 -8.86 -2.05
N ILE A 201 -13.55 -7.74 -2.00
CA ILE A 201 -14.08 -6.42 -2.38
C ILE A 201 -14.36 -6.38 -3.89
N GLY A 202 -13.52 -7.01 -4.70
CA GLY A 202 -13.66 -7.12 -6.14
C GLY A 202 -14.84 -7.98 -6.58
N GLY A 203 -15.42 -8.78 -5.68
CA GLY A 203 -16.54 -9.68 -5.95
C GLY A 203 -16.18 -10.83 -6.89
N VAL A 204 -14.94 -11.31 -6.84
CA VAL A 204 -14.42 -12.35 -7.74
C VAL A 204 -13.96 -13.58 -6.96
N LYS A 205 -13.95 -14.74 -7.61
CA LYS A 205 -13.35 -15.94 -7.04
C LYS A 205 -11.84 -15.77 -6.99
N LEU A 206 -11.22 -16.10 -5.87
CA LEU A 206 -9.75 -16.18 -5.73
C LEU A 206 -9.37 -17.61 -5.41
N LYS A 207 -8.33 -18.13 -6.07
CA LYS A 207 -7.76 -19.45 -5.78
C LYS A 207 -6.28 -19.35 -5.49
N ALA A 208 -5.88 -19.97 -4.38
CA ALA A 208 -4.48 -20.18 -4.04
C ALA A 208 -3.87 -21.26 -4.94
N ILE A 209 -2.67 -21.00 -5.44
CA ILE A 209 -1.83 -21.92 -6.19
C ILE A 209 -0.76 -22.47 -5.25
N PRO A 210 -0.62 -23.81 -5.14
CA PRO A 210 0.41 -24.40 -4.32
C PRO A 210 1.81 -23.91 -4.69
N SER A 211 2.59 -23.54 -3.68
CA SER A 211 4.00 -23.19 -3.86
C SER A 211 4.90 -24.45 -3.88
N ASP A 212 6.12 -24.31 -4.43
CA ASP A 212 7.12 -25.39 -4.38
C ASP A 212 7.85 -25.44 -3.03
N GLY A 213 8.85 -26.31 -2.90
CA GLY A 213 9.65 -26.43 -1.66
C GLY A 213 10.48 -25.18 -1.31
N ASN A 214 10.54 -24.16 -2.18
CA ASN A 214 11.12 -22.85 -1.88
C ASN A 214 10.03 -21.78 -1.72
N PHE A 215 8.78 -22.20 -1.45
CA PHE A 215 7.63 -21.33 -1.28
C PHE A 215 7.34 -20.42 -2.49
N ALA A 216 7.80 -20.83 -3.68
CA ALA A 216 7.59 -20.09 -4.91
C ALA A 216 6.48 -20.71 -5.75
N MET A 217 5.48 -19.90 -6.15
CA MET A 217 4.48 -20.32 -7.13
C MET A 217 5.16 -20.69 -8.47
N ARG A 218 4.80 -21.85 -9.03
CA ARG A 218 5.40 -22.37 -10.27
C ARG A 218 4.47 -22.21 -11.46
N ALA A 219 5.07 -22.01 -12.64
CA ALA A 219 4.34 -21.92 -13.90
C ALA A 219 3.52 -23.19 -14.18
N SER A 220 4.02 -24.37 -13.82
CA SER A 220 3.30 -25.65 -13.97
C SER A 220 2.02 -25.68 -13.13
N ALA A 221 2.11 -25.37 -11.84
CA ALA A 221 0.97 -25.36 -10.93
C ALA A 221 -0.10 -24.33 -11.36
N LEU A 222 0.34 -23.14 -11.79
CA LEU A 222 -0.56 -22.13 -12.35
C LEU A 222 -1.21 -22.64 -13.65
N GLN A 223 -0.45 -23.23 -14.57
CA GLN A 223 -0.98 -23.75 -15.82
C GLN A 223 -2.03 -24.85 -15.58
N GLU A 224 -1.78 -25.77 -14.66
CA GLU A 224 -2.73 -26.82 -14.28
C GLU A 224 -4.04 -26.24 -13.73
N ALA A 225 -3.96 -25.23 -12.86
CA ALA A 225 -5.15 -24.55 -12.33
C ALA A 225 -5.92 -23.82 -13.44
N LEU A 226 -5.21 -23.12 -14.33
CA LEU A 226 -5.81 -22.42 -15.46
C LEU A 226 -6.56 -23.38 -16.39
N GLU A 227 -5.96 -24.51 -16.77
CA GLU A 227 -6.61 -25.49 -17.65
C GLU A 227 -7.80 -26.18 -16.99
N ARG A 228 -7.69 -26.53 -15.71
CA ARG A 228 -8.81 -27.07 -14.91
C ARG A 228 -9.99 -26.12 -14.88
N ASP A 229 -9.73 -24.83 -14.63
CA ASP A 229 -10.78 -23.83 -14.45
C ASP A 229 -11.41 -23.41 -15.77
N LYS A 230 -10.63 -23.32 -16.86
CA LYS A 230 -11.18 -23.17 -18.21
C LYS A 230 -12.08 -24.35 -18.58
N ALA A 231 -11.65 -25.58 -18.30
CA ALA A 231 -12.46 -26.78 -18.56
C ALA A 231 -13.76 -26.80 -17.73
N ALA A 232 -13.76 -26.19 -16.54
CA ALA A 232 -14.95 -26.00 -15.71
C ALA A 232 -15.82 -24.78 -16.11
N GLY A 233 -15.48 -24.08 -17.21
CA GLY A 233 -16.24 -22.92 -17.71
C GLY A 233 -15.99 -21.63 -16.92
N LEU A 234 -14.98 -21.58 -16.06
CA LEU A 234 -14.52 -20.34 -15.42
C LEU A 234 -13.62 -19.55 -16.38
N ILE A 235 -13.49 -18.26 -16.09
CA ILE A 235 -12.73 -17.29 -16.88
C ILE A 235 -11.59 -16.79 -16.02
N PRO A 236 -10.38 -17.36 -16.16
CA PRO A 236 -9.16 -16.75 -15.66
C PRO A 236 -9.05 -15.31 -16.17
N PHE A 237 -8.85 -14.35 -15.27
CA PHE A 237 -8.65 -12.95 -15.68
C PHE A 237 -7.48 -12.21 -14.98
N PHE A 238 -6.99 -12.73 -13.86
CA PHE A 238 -5.97 -12.04 -13.08
C PHE A 238 -5.10 -13.03 -12.31
N SER A 239 -3.81 -12.75 -12.22
CA SER A 239 -2.85 -13.52 -11.42
C SER A 239 -1.90 -12.54 -10.76
N ILE A 240 -1.68 -12.68 -9.46
CA ILE A 240 -0.72 -11.87 -8.71
C ILE A 240 0.53 -12.71 -8.48
N PRO A 241 1.63 -12.42 -9.20
CA PRO A 241 2.94 -12.92 -8.82
C PRO A 241 3.41 -12.16 -7.57
N GLN A 242 3.64 -12.86 -6.48
CA GLN A 242 4.18 -12.24 -5.25
C GLN A 242 5.65 -12.59 -5.07
N CYS A 243 6.54 -11.59 -5.14
CA CYS A 243 7.89 -11.73 -4.63
C CYS A 243 7.82 -11.70 -3.11
N ASN A 244 7.66 -12.88 -2.49
CA ASN A 244 7.50 -12.97 -1.06
C ASN A 244 8.82 -12.79 -0.35
N VAL A 245 8.98 -11.63 0.30
CA VAL A 245 10.12 -11.42 1.18
C VAL A 245 9.79 -11.85 2.62
N GLU A 246 8.52 -12.19 2.94
CA GLU A 246 8.11 -12.55 4.32
C GLU A 246 8.85 -13.79 4.82
N GLU A 247 9.23 -14.68 3.90
CA GLU A 247 10.12 -15.83 4.14
C GLU A 247 11.45 -15.74 3.35
N LEU A 248 11.80 -14.57 2.81
CA LEU A 248 12.98 -14.34 1.93
C LEU A 248 13.00 -15.26 0.67
N THR A 249 11.89 -15.40 -0.04
CA THR A 249 11.76 -16.29 -1.21
C THR A 249 11.60 -15.53 -2.52
N TRP A 250 12.53 -15.76 -3.46
CA TRP A 250 12.55 -15.10 -4.76
C TRP A 250 11.67 -15.80 -5.79
N LEU A 251 10.83 -15.02 -6.48
CA LEU A 251 9.93 -15.52 -7.51
C LEU A 251 10.63 -15.64 -8.89
N LYS A 252 10.34 -16.70 -9.65
CA LYS A 252 10.78 -16.83 -11.06
C LYS A 252 9.81 -16.12 -12.01
N VAL A 253 9.81 -14.79 -11.98
CA VAL A 253 8.91 -13.90 -12.74
C VAL A 253 8.90 -14.23 -14.24
N SER A 254 10.06 -14.59 -14.81
CA SER A 254 10.22 -14.89 -16.25
C SER A 254 9.41 -16.08 -16.77
N THR A 255 9.04 -17.02 -15.90
CA THR A 255 8.27 -18.21 -16.29
C THR A 255 6.78 -18.01 -16.15
N GLN A 256 6.34 -17.28 -15.11
CA GLN A 256 4.94 -16.95 -14.92
C GLN A 256 4.46 -15.90 -15.93
N SER A 257 5.29 -14.91 -16.27
CA SER A 257 4.96 -13.87 -17.25
C SER A 257 4.58 -14.44 -18.64
N LYS A 258 5.24 -15.53 -19.05
CA LYS A 258 4.93 -16.23 -20.30
C LYS A 258 3.58 -16.95 -20.26
N VAL A 259 3.16 -17.42 -19.10
CA VAL A 259 1.85 -18.08 -18.90
C VAL A 259 0.74 -17.04 -18.83
N THR A 260 0.93 -15.95 -18.07
CA THR A 260 -0.02 -14.84 -17.99
C THR A 260 -0.23 -14.17 -19.35
N ALA A 261 0.85 -13.80 -20.06
CA ALA A 261 0.75 -13.10 -21.35
C ALA A 261 0.08 -13.93 -22.46
N LYS A 262 0.10 -15.26 -22.37
CA LYS A 262 -0.59 -16.15 -23.32
C LYS A 262 -2.05 -16.40 -22.95
N THR A 263 -2.44 -16.14 -21.70
CA THR A 263 -3.72 -16.59 -21.15
C THR A 263 -4.70 -15.45 -20.91
N PHE A 264 -4.22 -14.27 -20.49
CA PHE A 264 -5.05 -13.14 -20.09
C PHE A 264 -5.17 -12.07 -21.18
#